data_AF-A0A9P5JLX6-F1
#
_entry.id   AF-A0A9P5JLX6-F1
#
_cell.length_a   1.000
_cell.length_b   1.000
_cell.length_c   1.000
_cell.angle_alpha   90.00
_cell.angle_beta   90.00
_cell.angle_gamma   90.00
#
_symmetry.space_group_name_H-M   'P 1'
#
loop_
_entity.id
_entity.type
_entity.pdbx_description
1 polymer ?
#
loop_
_entity_poly.entity_id
_entity_poly.type
_entity_poly.pdbx_seq_one_letter_code
_entity_poly.pdbx_strand_id
1 'polypeptide(L)'
;MELFDRARGPPLYHLTFPVLESLNIYHARRMNSPSHNTLAFSRLVNFPSLKSLSLDGVAPEGTLEAPVLQHLFMDGQERLELDFTFGEFLKTCISLQTLELDDFGAWNFSAFMGPITLPNLVALTLKGASKKYVTGIASFLRLPRLDSLRFTSRRASL
;
A
#
# COMPACT_ATOMS: atom_id res chain seq x y z
N MET A 1 -16.01 -4.02 -43.52
CA MET A 1 -14.71 -4.35 -42.92
C MET A 1 -14.39 -3.20 -41.98
N GLU A 2 -14.94 -3.24 -40.78
CA GLU A 2 -14.70 -2.25 -39.73
C GLU A 2 -14.64 -2.97 -38.38
N LEU A 3 -13.76 -2.41 -37.55
CA LEU A 3 -13.12 -2.95 -36.36
C LEU A 3 -14.08 -3.38 -35.25
N PHE A 4 -13.82 -4.59 -34.75
CA PHE A 4 -13.99 -5.04 -33.36
C PHE A 4 -14.72 -4.07 -32.43
N ASP A 5 -16.03 -4.31 -32.34
CA ASP A 5 -16.88 -3.91 -31.23
C ASP A 5 -16.29 -4.52 -29.95
N ARG A 6 -15.57 -3.71 -29.17
CA ARG A 6 -15.01 -4.05 -27.85
C ARG A 6 -16.17 -4.15 -26.86
N ALA A 7 -16.86 -5.28 -26.94
CA ALA A 7 -17.67 -5.82 -25.86
C ALA A 7 -16.85 -5.75 -24.56
N ARG A 8 -17.27 -4.86 -23.65
CA ARG A 8 -16.79 -4.78 -22.28
C ARG A 8 -17.21 -6.06 -21.56
N GLY A 9 -16.44 -7.13 -21.69
CA GLY A 9 -16.48 -8.24 -20.74
C GLY A 9 -16.00 -7.75 -19.37
N PRO A 10 -16.57 -8.25 -18.25
CA PRO A 10 -16.02 -7.94 -16.95
C PRO A 10 -14.55 -8.42 -16.90
N PRO A 11 -13.67 -7.75 -16.13
CA PRO A 11 -12.31 -8.22 -15.92
C PRO A 11 -12.32 -9.70 -15.52
N LEU A 12 -11.52 -10.50 -16.23
CA LEU A 12 -11.37 -11.93 -15.97
C LEU A 12 -10.56 -12.12 -14.70
N TYR A 13 -11.23 -12.14 -13.55
CA TYR A 13 -10.63 -12.60 -12.30
C TYR A 13 -10.63 -14.14 -12.30
N HIS A 14 -9.46 -14.76 -12.11
CA HIS A 14 -9.35 -16.22 -12.01
C HIS A 14 -9.62 -16.73 -10.59
N LEU A 15 -9.46 -15.88 -9.57
CA LEU A 15 -9.72 -16.20 -8.16
C LEU A 15 -10.49 -15.05 -7.51
N THR A 16 -11.66 -15.35 -6.93
CA THR A 16 -12.45 -14.37 -6.17
C THR A 16 -12.71 -14.89 -4.77
N PHE A 17 -12.48 -14.05 -3.76
CA PHE A 17 -12.73 -14.37 -2.35
C PHE A 17 -13.85 -13.47 -1.83
N PRO A 18 -15.13 -13.83 -2.08
CA PRO A 18 -16.25 -12.91 -1.93
C PRO A 18 -16.63 -12.58 -0.49
N VAL A 19 -16.09 -13.30 0.49
CA VAL A 19 -16.42 -13.13 1.93
C VAL A 19 -15.20 -12.85 2.79
N LEU A 20 -14.00 -12.77 2.19
CA LEU A 20 -12.79 -12.52 2.95
C LEU A 20 -12.74 -11.06 3.38
N GLU A 21 -12.93 -10.78 4.67
CA GLU A 21 -12.93 -9.41 5.20
C GLU A 21 -11.56 -8.95 5.71
N SER A 22 -10.69 -9.89 6.09
CA SER A 22 -9.36 -9.61 6.61
C SER A 22 -8.33 -10.59 6.02
N LEU A 23 -7.20 -10.05 5.59
CA LEU A 23 -6.08 -10.81 5.04
C LEU A 23 -4.80 -10.34 5.70
N ASN A 24 -4.09 -11.27 6.34
CA ASN A 24 -2.80 -11.02 6.94
C ASN A 24 -1.75 -11.84 6.21
N ILE A 25 -0.76 -11.18 5.63
CA ILE A 25 0.35 -11.80 4.91
C ILE A 25 1.62 -11.48 5.66
N TYR A 26 2.23 -12.54 6.18
CA TYR A 26 3.47 -12.46 6.94
C TYR A 26 4.58 -13.15 6.17
N HIS A 27 5.69 -12.45 5.94
CA HIS A 27 6.90 -13.07 5.42
C HIS A 27 7.92 -13.24 6.54
N ALA A 28 8.12 -14.50 6.97
CA ALA A 28 9.12 -14.86 7.95
C ALA A 28 10.52 -14.51 7.44
N ARG A 29 11.13 -13.49 8.04
CA ARG A 29 12.47 -12.98 7.73
C ARG A 29 13.49 -14.12 7.56
N ARG A 30 13.90 -14.45 6.34
CA ARG A 30 15.20 -15.10 6.10
C ARG A 30 16.24 -14.00 5.84
N MET A 31 17.19 -13.89 6.76
CA MET A 31 18.12 -12.76 6.95
C MET A 31 19.02 -12.32 5.79
N ASN A 32 18.94 -12.88 4.57
CA ASN A 32 20.08 -12.81 3.64
C ASN A 32 19.82 -12.20 2.25
N SER A 33 18.64 -11.62 1.96
CA SER A 33 18.53 -10.82 0.74
C SER A 33 17.50 -9.69 0.84
N PRO A 34 17.91 -8.41 0.75
CA PRO A 34 17.03 -7.25 0.84
C PRO A 34 16.21 -6.96 -0.42
N SER A 35 16.41 -7.68 -1.54
CA SER A 35 15.94 -7.23 -2.86
C SER A 35 14.66 -7.88 -3.39
N HIS A 36 14.00 -8.83 -2.69
CA HIS A 36 12.92 -9.64 -3.30
C HIS A 36 11.72 -9.97 -2.41
N ASN A 37 11.37 -9.12 -1.45
CA ASN A 37 10.15 -9.33 -0.66
C ASN A 37 9.00 -8.48 -1.19
N THR A 38 8.64 -8.67 -2.47
CA THR A 38 7.45 -8.06 -3.07
C THR A 38 6.30 -9.05 -3.15
N LEU A 39 5.09 -8.56 -2.87
CA LEU A 39 3.85 -9.29 -3.08
C LEU A 39 3.13 -8.68 -4.28
N ALA A 40 3.21 -9.36 -5.43
CA ALA A 40 2.51 -8.92 -6.63
C ALA A 40 1.01 -9.25 -6.56
N PHE A 41 0.19 -8.22 -6.45
CA PHE A 41 -1.24 -8.29 -6.72
C PHE A 41 -1.47 -8.21 -8.23
N SER A 42 -2.16 -9.22 -8.75
CA SER A 42 -2.57 -9.26 -10.15
C SER A 42 -4.06 -9.03 -10.27
N ARG A 43 -4.48 -8.53 -11.44
CA ARG A 43 -5.90 -8.44 -11.83
C ARG A 43 -6.60 -9.80 -11.93
N LEU A 44 -5.91 -10.90 -11.59
CA LEU A 44 -6.45 -12.25 -11.57
C LEU A 44 -7.07 -12.59 -10.22
N VAL A 45 -6.85 -11.78 -9.17
CA VAL A 45 -7.36 -12.00 -7.82
C VAL A 45 -8.23 -10.83 -7.37
N ASN A 46 -9.45 -11.13 -6.90
CA ASN A 46 -10.42 -10.13 -6.45
C ASN A 46 -10.86 -10.39 -5.00
N PHE A 47 -10.93 -9.33 -4.21
CA PHE A 47 -11.31 -9.33 -2.81
C PHE A 47 -12.44 -8.31 -2.55
N PRO A 48 -13.67 -8.56 -3.04
CA PRO A 48 -14.73 -7.56 -3.06
C PRO A 48 -15.24 -7.16 -1.66
N SER A 49 -14.97 -7.98 -0.64
CA SER A 49 -15.37 -7.72 0.75
C SER A 49 -14.20 -7.46 1.71
N LEU A 50 -12.97 -7.37 1.20
CA LEU A 50 -11.79 -7.17 2.04
C LEU A 50 -11.76 -5.75 2.59
N LYS A 51 -11.87 -5.65 3.92
CA LYS A 51 -11.85 -4.40 4.69
C LYS A 51 -10.48 -4.12 5.29
N SER A 52 -9.72 -5.16 5.64
CA SER A 52 -8.43 -5.03 6.31
C SER A 52 -7.34 -5.87 5.65
N LEU A 53 -6.21 -5.25 5.34
CA LEU A 53 -5.02 -5.90 4.81
C LEU A 53 -3.82 -5.60 5.72
N SER A 54 -3.14 -6.63 6.21
CA SER A 54 -1.88 -6.51 6.92
C SER A 54 -0.75 -7.16 6.13
N LEU A 55 0.34 -6.43 5.92
CA LEU A 55 1.53 -6.86 5.21
C LEU A 55 2.75 -6.67 6.10
N ASP A 56 3.31 -7.78 6.59
CA ASP A 56 4.51 -7.75 7.42
C ASP A 56 5.71 -8.28 6.63
N GLY A 57 6.72 -7.42 6.50
CA GLY A 57 7.98 -7.72 5.82
C GLY A 57 7.85 -7.91 4.30
N VAL A 58 6.73 -7.49 3.70
CA VAL A 58 6.50 -7.51 2.24
C VAL A 58 6.01 -6.17 1.72
N ALA A 59 6.54 -5.74 0.58
CA ALA A 59 6.08 -4.57 -0.15
C ALA A 59 5.03 -5.01 -1.19
N PRO A 60 3.82 -4.41 -1.20
CA PRO A 60 2.84 -4.73 -2.22
C PRO A 60 3.24 -4.12 -3.57
N GLU A 61 3.03 -4.87 -4.64
CA GLU A 61 3.25 -4.45 -6.02
C GLU A 61 1.99 -4.73 -6.86
N GLY A 62 1.71 -3.91 -7.86
CA GLY A 62 0.60 -4.13 -8.78
C GLY A 62 -0.74 -3.59 -8.30
N THR A 63 -1.84 -4.11 -8.88
CA THR A 63 -3.19 -3.60 -8.65
C THR A 63 -3.96 -4.53 -7.72
N LEU A 64 -4.40 -4.01 -6.57
CA LEU A 64 -5.28 -4.72 -5.66
C LEU A 64 -6.74 -4.36 -5.93
N GLU A 65 -7.51 -5.37 -6.32
CA GLU A 65 -8.94 -5.23 -6.57
C GLU A 65 -9.70 -5.51 -5.27
N ALA A 66 -9.68 -4.51 -4.37
CA ALA A 66 -10.33 -4.53 -3.06
C ALA A 66 -11.11 -3.21 -2.85
N PRO A 67 -12.29 -3.04 -3.48
CA PRO A 67 -13.00 -1.76 -3.57
C PRO A 67 -13.48 -1.22 -2.22
N VAL A 68 -13.55 -2.08 -1.19
CA VAL A 68 -14.00 -1.73 0.16
C VAL A 68 -12.87 -1.78 1.20
N LEU A 69 -11.60 -1.81 0.76
CA LEU A 69 -10.46 -1.81 1.67
C LEU A 69 -10.42 -0.52 2.48
N GLN A 70 -10.50 -0.64 3.81
CA GLN A 70 -10.56 0.47 4.76
C GLN A 70 -9.29 0.60 5.58
N HIS A 71 -8.63 -0.51 5.89
CA HIS A 71 -7.46 -0.54 6.76
C HIS A 71 -6.28 -1.24 6.08
N LEU A 72 -5.15 -0.55 6.02
CA LEU A 72 -3.89 -1.08 5.54
C LEU A 72 -2.85 -0.91 6.65
N PHE A 73 -2.35 -2.04 7.12
CA PHE A 73 -1.28 -2.12 8.12
C PHE A 73 -0.05 -2.69 7.46
N MET A 74 1.07 -2.01 7.61
CA MET A 74 2.32 -2.47 7.09
C MET A 74 3.40 -2.30 8.15
N ASP A 75 4.13 -3.38 8.41
CA ASP A 75 5.17 -3.46 9.43
C ASP A 75 6.42 -4.12 8.84
N GLY A 76 7.57 -3.89 9.48
CA GLY A 76 8.82 -4.57 9.18
C GLY A 76 9.43 -4.19 7.83
N GLN A 77 9.17 -2.97 7.36
CA GLN A 77 9.56 -2.51 6.02
C GLN A 77 10.95 -1.85 5.98
N GLU A 78 11.80 -2.07 7.00
CA GLU A 78 13.03 -1.31 7.27
C GLU A 78 14.03 -1.30 6.12
N ARG A 79 14.01 -2.37 5.32
CA ARG A 79 14.91 -2.59 4.19
C ARG A 79 14.22 -2.49 2.83
N LEU A 80 12.91 -2.22 2.83
CA LEU A 80 12.14 -2.10 1.61
C LEU A 80 12.19 -0.64 1.15
N GLU A 81 12.74 -0.44 -0.04
CA GLU A 81 12.60 0.84 -0.72
C GLU A 81 11.16 0.96 -1.19
N LEU A 82 10.39 1.84 -0.56
CA LEU A 82 9.09 2.20 -1.09
C LEU A 82 9.30 3.11 -2.30
N ASP A 83 9.00 2.57 -3.47
CA ASP A 83 9.28 3.16 -4.76
C ASP A 83 7.98 3.46 -5.55
N PHE A 84 8.12 3.64 -6.85
CA PHE A 84 7.01 3.84 -7.79
C PHE A 84 5.92 2.76 -7.66
N THR A 85 6.29 1.49 -7.48
CA THR A 85 5.34 0.37 -7.45
C THR A 85 4.40 0.44 -6.26
N PHE A 86 4.94 0.83 -5.09
CA PHE A 86 4.14 1.08 -3.90
C PHE A 86 3.18 2.26 -4.10
N GLY A 87 3.63 3.31 -4.80
CA GLY A 87 2.79 4.46 -5.12
C GLY A 87 1.60 4.10 -6.00
N GLU A 88 1.84 3.30 -7.04
CA GLU A 88 0.76 2.77 -7.89
C GLU A 88 -0.20 1.89 -7.11
N PHE A 89 0.30 1.04 -6.20
CA PHE A 89 -0.54 0.26 -5.31
C PHE A 89 -1.44 1.16 -4.45
N LEU A 90 -0.90 2.21 -3.82
CA LEU A 90 -1.70 3.14 -3.00
C LEU A 90 -2.79 3.85 -3.81
N LYS A 91 -2.56 4.15 -5.10
CA LYS A 91 -3.59 4.74 -5.97
C LYS A 91 -4.81 3.83 -6.17
N THR A 92 -4.66 2.52 -5.97
CA THR A 92 -5.78 1.56 -6.05
C THR A 92 -6.62 1.51 -4.77
N CYS A 93 -6.05 1.96 -3.65
CA CYS A 93 -6.68 1.93 -2.33
C CYS A 93 -7.60 3.14 -2.09
N ILE A 94 -8.53 3.42 -3.00
CA ILE A 94 -9.35 4.65 -2.97
C ILE A 94 -10.30 4.75 -1.76
N SER A 95 -10.70 3.61 -1.20
CA SER A 95 -11.61 3.52 -0.04
C SER A 95 -10.88 3.53 1.31
N LEU A 96 -9.55 3.63 1.28
CA LEU A 96 -8.71 3.51 2.45
C LEU A 96 -9.00 4.62 3.46
N GLN A 97 -9.27 4.23 4.71
CA GLN A 97 -9.56 5.13 5.83
C GLN A 97 -8.40 5.23 6.80
N THR A 98 -7.72 4.11 7.05
CA THR A 98 -6.56 4.03 7.95
C THR A 98 -5.35 3.47 7.23
N LEU A 99 -4.23 4.18 7.34
CA LEU A 99 -2.93 3.74 6.86
C LEU A 99 -1.95 3.76 8.03
N GLU A 100 -1.45 2.58 8.39
CA GLU A 100 -0.42 2.45 9.40
C GLU A 100 0.85 1.88 8.78
N LEU A 101 1.91 2.66 8.90
CA LEU A 101 3.22 2.37 8.39
C LEU A 101 4.19 2.33 9.59
N ASP A 102 4.50 1.13 10.09
CA ASP A 102 5.57 0.86 11.05
C ASP A 102 6.91 0.41 10.43
N ASP A 103 8.00 0.92 11.00
CA ASP A 103 9.37 0.51 10.70
C ASP A 103 9.74 0.53 9.22
N PHE A 104 9.53 1.68 8.57
CA PHE A 104 9.78 1.87 7.13
C PHE A 104 11.22 2.21 6.78
N GLY A 105 11.69 1.59 5.71
CA GLY A 105 12.95 1.90 5.03
C GLY A 105 12.89 3.22 4.25
N ALA A 106 13.85 3.39 3.35
CA ALA A 106 13.96 4.62 2.58
C ALA A 106 12.84 4.76 1.55
N TRP A 107 12.13 5.89 1.58
CA TRP A 107 11.22 6.27 0.49
C TRP A 107 12.04 6.89 -0.65
N ASN A 108 11.96 6.30 -1.83
CA ASN A 108 12.51 6.89 -3.05
C ASN A 108 11.47 7.84 -3.66
N PHE A 109 11.36 9.01 -3.06
CA PHE A 109 10.39 10.01 -3.48
C PHE A 109 10.56 10.51 -4.92
N SER A 110 11.78 10.48 -5.46
CA SER A 110 12.06 10.82 -6.85
C SER A 110 11.45 9.85 -7.86
N ALA A 111 11.06 8.64 -7.43
CA ALA A 111 10.45 7.65 -8.31
C ALA A 111 8.94 7.87 -8.53
N PHE A 112 8.27 8.72 -7.74
CA PHE A 112 6.83 8.92 -7.89
C PHE A 112 6.51 9.86 -9.07
N MET A 113 5.64 9.40 -9.97
CA MET A 113 5.05 10.23 -11.02
C MET A 113 3.89 11.08 -10.46
N GLY A 114 4.23 12.05 -9.61
CA GLY A 114 3.29 13.02 -9.04
C GLY A 114 2.63 12.60 -7.73
N PRO A 115 1.76 13.47 -7.17
CA PRO A 115 1.16 13.26 -5.87
C PRO A 115 0.10 12.15 -5.89
N ILE A 116 0.06 11.36 -4.83
CA ILE A 116 -0.95 10.32 -4.59
C ILE A 116 -2.05 10.94 -3.73
N THR A 117 -3.31 10.82 -4.18
CA THR A 117 -4.45 11.31 -3.40
C THR A 117 -5.16 10.13 -2.76
N LEU A 118 -5.31 10.15 -1.43
CA LEU A 118 -6.10 9.17 -0.69
C LEU A 118 -7.36 9.89 -0.15
N PRO A 119 -8.46 9.90 -0.93
CA PRO A 119 -9.57 10.82 -0.71
C PRO A 119 -10.38 10.53 0.55
N ASN A 120 -10.30 9.29 1.06
CA ASN A 120 -11.05 8.82 2.23
C ASN A 120 -10.18 8.60 3.47
N LEU A 121 -8.87 8.89 3.39
CA LEU A 121 -7.96 8.62 4.49
C LEU A 121 -8.20 9.60 5.63
N VAL A 122 -8.61 9.07 6.78
CA VAL A 122 -8.89 9.85 8.02
C VAL A 122 -7.78 9.69 9.06
N ALA A 123 -7.04 8.58 9.02
CA ALA A 123 -5.97 8.31 9.97
C ALA A 123 -4.69 7.83 9.27
N LEU A 124 -3.58 8.53 9.53
CA LEU A 124 -2.24 8.15 9.10
C LEU A 124 -1.35 7.99 10.33
N THR A 125 -0.77 6.80 10.48
CA THR A 125 0.21 6.51 11.53
C THR A 125 1.54 6.16 10.87
N LEU A 126 2.59 6.88 11.24
CA LEU A 126 3.96 6.67 10.80
C LEU A 126 4.80 6.37 12.03
N LYS A 127 5.21 5.12 12.20
CA LYS A 127 6.07 4.67 13.29
C LYS A 127 7.44 4.28 12.73
N GLY A 128 8.47 4.52 13.54
CA GLY A 128 9.85 4.22 13.17
C GLY A 128 10.43 5.08 12.03
N ALA A 129 9.66 6.00 11.44
CA ALA A 129 10.10 6.79 10.30
C ALA A 129 11.14 7.87 10.69
N SER A 130 12.18 8.02 9.88
CA SER A 130 13.13 9.14 10.01
C SER A 130 12.47 10.48 9.67
N LYS A 131 12.97 11.58 10.26
CA LYS A 131 12.46 12.94 10.02
C LYS A 131 12.45 13.33 8.54
N LYS A 132 13.40 12.82 7.73
CA LYS A 132 13.49 13.06 6.28
C LYS A 132 12.27 12.50 5.53
N TYR A 133 11.70 11.38 5.99
CA TYR A 133 10.58 10.73 5.33
C TYR A 133 9.26 11.43 5.58
N VAL A 134 9.07 12.02 6.77
CA VAL A 134 7.84 12.78 7.10
C VAL A 134 7.64 13.95 6.15
N THR A 135 8.69 14.74 5.91
CA THR A 135 8.66 15.87 4.97
C THR A 135 8.41 15.43 3.53
N GLY A 136 8.95 14.28 3.13
CA GLY A 136 8.65 13.69 1.83
C GLY A 136 7.18 13.29 1.74
N ILE A 137 6.66 12.50 2.68
CA ILE A 137 5.25 12.06 2.69
C ILE A 137 4.29 13.25 2.57
N ALA A 138 4.53 14.35 3.28
CA ALA A 138 3.72 15.56 3.19
C ALA A 138 3.74 16.23 1.80
N SER A 139 4.80 16.02 1.03
CA SER A 139 4.94 16.54 -0.33
C SER A 139 4.29 15.65 -1.39
N PHE A 140 4.14 14.34 -1.11
CA PHE A 140 3.64 13.34 -2.07
C PHE A 140 2.21 12.88 -1.80
N LEU A 141 1.74 12.88 -0.55
CA LEU A 141 0.39 12.47 -0.22
C LEU A 141 -0.55 13.68 -0.12
N ARG A 142 -1.65 13.63 -0.87
CA ARG A 142 -2.79 14.53 -0.73
C ARG A 142 -3.87 13.84 0.08
N LEU A 143 -4.08 14.32 1.31
CA LEU A 143 -4.93 13.69 2.32
C LEU A 143 -6.07 14.66 2.73
N PRO A 144 -7.07 14.90 1.86
CA PRO A 144 -8.05 15.97 2.04
C PRO A 144 -9.01 15.78 3.23
N ARG A 145 -9.07 14.57 3.82
CA ARG A 145 -9.93 14.22 4.95
C ARG A 145 -9.15 13.76 6.18
N LEU A 146 -7.86 14.07 6.26
CA LEU A 146 -7.02 13.59 7.35
C LEU A 146 -7.41 14.27 8.67
N ASP A 147 -7.92 13.49 9.60
CA ASP A 147 -8.32 13.96 10.94
C ASP A 147 -7.28 13.61 12.00
N SER A 148 -6.52 12.52 11.80
CA SER A 148 -5.51 12.05 12.75
C SER A 148 -4.20 11.74 12.04
N LEU A 149 -3.14 12.47 12.43
CA LEU A 149 -1.77 12.17 12.04
C LEU A 149 -0.96 11.82 13.29
N ARG A 150 -0.41 10.60 13.33
CA ARG A 150 0.50 10.15 14.39
C ARG A 150 1.88 9.88 13.83
N PHE A 151 2.89 10.43 14.48
CA PHE A 151 4.28 10.19 14.14
C PHE A 151 5.06 9.78 15.38
N THR A 152 5.76 8.65 15.29
CA THR A 152 6.74 8.23 16.30
C THR A 152 8.08 7.99 15.61
N SER A 153 9.08 8.75 16.01
CA SER A 153 10.45 8.56 15.53
C SER A 153 11.09 7.44 16.33
N ARG A 154 11.95 6.63 15.69
CA ARG A 154 12.93 5.86 16.46
C ARG A 154 13.78 6.83 17.25
N ARG A 155 13.86 6.64 18.57
CA ARG A 155 14.97 7.21 19.34
C ARG A 155 16.24 6.59 18.76
N ALA A 156 17.21 7.43 18.40
CA ALA A 156 18.56 6.95 18.21
C ALA A 156 18.96 6.21 19.50
N SER A 157 19.14 4.90 19.42
CA SER A 157 19.83 4.16 20.46
C SER A 157 21.24 4.76 20.56
N LEU A 158 21.51 5.41 21.69
CA LEU A 158 22.84 5.92 22.09
C LEU A 158 23.87 4.80 22.09
#